data_AF-F7T0Z7-F1
#
_entry.id   AF-F7T0Z7-F1
#
_cell.length_a   1.000
_cell.length_b   1.000
_cell.length_c   1.000
_cell.angle_alpha   90.00
_cell.angle_beta   90.00
_cell.angle_gamma   90.00
#
_symmetry.space_group_name_H-M   'P 1'
#
loop_
_entity.id
_entity.type
_entity.pdbx_description
1 polymer ?
#
loop_
_entity_poly.entity_id
_entity_poly.type
_entity_poly.pdbx_seq_one_letter_code
_entity_poly.pdbx_strand_id
1 'polypeptide(L)'
;ASRWLGPIAGIAAGLGIAALLSSMGLSGAFAEFLSSALLIAVVVFGVMFIIRRLRGAAPRPATQGAFGGANNASGESQQQPMWRETLKPAAPAAAPVAAAVAAAPVAATPKVGDDNNWFVPGDFDTPNFLKQAKDQFVRIQAVWDSGSTDRLRDYLTDDLITELKPQLTERGAAPNKTEVVLLNAELLGIETVSDGHLASVRFSGMLREAPGAEAFRFEEVWNLFKPANGGWLLAGIQQIPVEFAS
;
A
#
# COMPACT_ATOMS: atom_id res chain seq x y z
N ALA A 1 45.89 -32.98 31.07
CA ALA A 1 44.69 -32.15 30.83
C ALA A 1 44.28 -32.33 29.37
N SER A 2 43.25 -33.15 29.13
CA SER A 2 42.63 -33.34 27.82
C SER A 2 41.12 -33.35 28.01
N ARG A 3 40.42 -32.34 27.47
CA ARG A 3 39.03 -32.37 26.99
C ARG A 3 38.92 -31.26 25.93
N TRP A 4 39.02 -31.59 24.64
CA TRP A 4 37.91 -31.97 23.74
C TRP A 4 37.54 -30.75 22.85
N LEU A 5 37.88 -30.73 21.56
CA LEU A 5 37.18 -31.38 20.42
C LEU A 5 35.70 -30.99 20.28
N GLY A 6 35.45 -30.03 19.39
CA GLY A 6 34.23 -29.90 18.56
C GLY A 6 32.94 -29.49 19.28
N PRO A 7 32.02 -28.79 18.58
CA PRO A 7 31.50 -29.31 17.33
C PRO A 7 31.48 -28.27 16.19
N ILE A 8 32.48 -28.38 15.30
CA ILE A 8 32.28 -28.27 13.85
C ILE A 8 31.58 -29.57 13.37
N ALA A 9 30.48 -29.94 14.02
CA ALA A 9 29.70 -31.15 13.69
C ALA A 9 28.34 -30.81 13.07
N GLY A 10 27.90 -29.55 13.09
CA GLY A 10 26.63 -29.14 12.49
C GLY A 10 26.72 -28.82 10.99
N ILE A 11 27.83 -28.28 10.52
CA ILE A 11 27.92 -27.72 9.15
C ILE A 11 28.38 -28.78 8.13
N ALA A 12 29.12 -29.81 8.56
CA ALA A 12 29.53 -30.90 7.66
C ALA A 12 28.41 -31.94 7.40
N ALA A 13 27.42 -32.07 8.31
CA ALA A 13 26.27 -32.96 8.10
C ALA A 13 25.15 -32.32 7.25
N GLY A 14 25.00 -30.99 7.30
CA GLY A 14 23.99 -30.26 6.50
C GLY A 14 24.28 -30.27 5.00
N LEU A 15 25.55 -30.27 4.61
CA LEU A 15 25.93 -30.35 3.20
C LEU A 15 25.75 -31.77 2.61
N GLY A 16 25.85 -32.81 3.44
CA GLY A 16 25.60 -34.19 3.00
C GLY A 16 24.12 -34.47 2.69
N ILE A 17 23.21 -33.88 3.48
CA ILE A 17 21.76 -34.00 3.25
C ILE A 17 21.33 -33.10 2.08
N ALA A 18 21.93 -31.91 1.92
CA ALA A 18 21.68 -31.06 0.75
C ALA A 18 22.15 -31.71 -0.56
N ALA A 19 23.28 -32.43 -0.55
CA ALA A 19 23.80 -33.14 -1.72
C ALA A 19 22.96 -34.39 -2.08
N LEU A 20 22.41 -35.11 -1.08
CA LEU A 20 21.48 -36.23 -1.32
C LEU A 20 20.06 -35.77 -1.68
N LEU A 21 19.61 -34.61 -1.20
CA LEU A 21 18.34 -34.01 -1.63
C LEU A 21 18.45 -33.39 -3.03
N SER A 22 19.66 -33.00 -3.45
CA SER A 22 19.98 -32.54 -4.80
C SER A 22 19.94 -33.67 -5.85
N SER A 23 20.09 -34.94 -5.46
CA SER A 23 20.05 -36.06 -6.43
C SER A 23 18.64 -36.58 -6.71
N MET A 24 17.61 -36.09 -6.01
CA MET A 24 16.21 -36.42 -6.25
C MET A 24 15.42 -35.34 -7.01
N GLY A 25 16.09 -34.35 -7.62
CA GLY A 25 15.49 -33.49 -8.66
C GLY A 25 14.24 -32.70 -8.25
N LEU A 26 13.97 -32.59 -6.94
CA LEU A 26 12.75 -32.00 -6.38
C LEU A 26 13.08 -30.84 -5.43
N SER A 27 14.21 -30.15 -5.65
CA SER A 27 14.69 -29.07 -4.76
C SER A 27 14.48 -27.67 -5.34
N GLY A 28 14.35 -27.50 -6.66
CA GLY A 28 14.13 -26.18 -7.27
C GLY A 28 12.74 -25.62 -6.96
N ALA A 29 11.69 -26.32 -7.38
CA ALA A 29 10.31 -25.87 -7.16
C ALA A 29 9.89 -25.91 -5.68
N PHE A 30 10.44 -26.82 -4.89
CA PHE A 30 10.16 -26.90 -3.46
C PHE A 30 10.88 -25.81 -2.66
N ALA A 31 12.13 -25.46 -3.00
CA ALA A 31 12.82 -24.33 -2.39
C ALA A 31 12.17 -22.99 -2.74
N GLU A 32 11.70 -22.84 -3.98
CA GLU A 32 10.96 -21.65 -4.42
C GLU A 32 9.59 -21.54 -3.75
N PHE A 33 8.90 -22.67 -3.56
CA PHE A 33 7.68 -22.73 -2.77
C PHE A 33 7.93 -22.39 -1.31
N LEU A 34 9.03 -22.88 -0.70
CA LEU A 34 9.38 -22.57 0.69
C LEU A 34 9.78 -21.10 0.87
N SER A 35 10.54 -20.51 -0.06
CA SER A 35 10.94 -19.10 0.00
C SER A 35 9.73 -18.18 -0.16
N SER A 36 8.84 -18.48 -1.10
CA SER A 36 7.58 -17.77 -1.31
C SER A 36 6.65 -17.91 -0.10
N ALA A 37 6.48 -19.12 0.44
CA ALA A 37 5.67 -19.36 1.64
C ALA A 37 6.23 -18.64 2.87
N LEU A 38 7.56 -18.53 3.00
CA LEU A 38 8.21 -17.78 4.08
C LEU A 38 7.95 -16.26 3.94
N LEU A 39 8.06 -15.71 2.73
CA LEU A 39 7.74 -14.30 2.47
C LEU A 39 6.28 -13.99 2.77
N ILE A 40 5.36 -14.84 2.33
CA ILE A 40 3.93 -14.71 2.61
C ILE A 40 3.67 -14.77 4.13
N ALA A 41 4.34 -15.67 4.85
CA ALA A 41 4.22 -15.77 6.31
C ALA A 41 4.73 -14.50 7.03
N VAL A 42 5.82 -13.89 6.56
CA VAL A 42 6.35 -12.63 7.10
C VAL A 42 5.39 -11.47 6.84
N VAL A 43 4.82 -11.39 5.64
CA VAL A 43 3.83 -10.36 5.30
C VAL A 43 2.55 -10.51 6.13
N VAL A 44 2.00 -11.72 6.24
CA VAL A 44 0.80 -12.00 7.05
C VAL A 44 1.07 -11.72 8.52
N PHE A 45 2.24 -12.10 9.05
CA PHE A 45 2.61 -11.80 10.43
C PHE A 45 2.81 -10.30 10.65
N GLY A 46 3.42 -9.58 9.70
CA GLY A 46 3.58 -8.12 9.74
C GLY A 46 2.24 -7.39 9.75
N VAL A 47 1.33 -7.75 8.84
CA VAL A 47 -0.03 -7.20 8.76
C VAL A 47 -0.81 -7.54 10.03
N MET A 48 -0.76 -8.79 10.51
CA MET A 48 -1.43 -9.18 11.76
C MET A 48 -0.84 -8.48 12.99
N PHE A 49 0.48 -8.25 13.03
CA PHE A 49 1.17 -7.52 14.10
C PHE A 49 0.78 -6.05 14.12
N ILE A 50 0.70 -5.41 12.95
CA ILE A 50 0.24 -4.02 12.79
C ILE A 50 -1.23 -3.90 13.21
N ILE A 51 -2.11 -4.77 12.72
CA ILE A 51 -3.52 -4.82 13.10
C ILE A 51 -3.68 -5.07 14.62
N ARG A 52 -2.88 -5.97 15.21
CA ARG A 52 -2.90 -6.26 16.65
C ARG A 52 -2.37 -5.10 17.49
N ARG A 53 -1.37 -4.37 16.98
CA ARG A 53 -0.83 -3.16 17.61
C ARG A 53 -1.82 -2.00 17.55
N LEU A 54 -2.54 -1.86 16.45
CA LEU A 54 -3.58 -0.83 16.26
C LEU A 54 -4.88 -1.16 17.02
N ARG A 55 -5.24 -2.45 17.16
CA ARG A 55 -6.40 -2.91 17.96
C ARG A 55 -6.10 -3.09 19.45
N GLY A 56 -4.84 -2.92 19.86
CA GLY A 56 -4.38 -3.02 21.25
C GLY A 56 -4.43 -1.72 22.06
N ALA A 57 -4.85 -0.60 21.45
CA ALA A 57 -4.87 0.72 22.09
C ALA A 57 -6.29 1.21 22.45
N ALA A 58 -7.23 0.31 22.76
CA ALA A 58 -8.48 0.68 23.40
C ALA A 58 -8.33 0.51 24.92
N PRO A 59 -8.28 1.59 25.73
CA PRO A 59 -8.38 1.47 27.17
C PRO A 59 -9.80 0.96 27.48
N ARG A 60 -9.92 -0.28 27.94
CA ARG A 60 -11.12 -0.70 28.67
C ARG A 60 -11.12 0.09 29.98
N PRO A 61 -12.09 0.98 30.25
CA PRO A 61 -12.24 1.52 31.59
C PRO A 61 -12.58 0.36 32.53
N ALA A 62 -11.73 0.19 33.54
CA ALA A 62 -11.97 -0.68 34.66
C ALA A 62 -13.19 -0.15 35.43
N THR A 63 -14.33 -0.81 35.31
CA THR A 63 -15.39 -0.72 36.32
C THR A 63 -15.16 -1.81 37.35
N GLN A 64 -14.56 -1.37 38.45
CA GLN A 64 -14.41 -2.05 39.72
C GLN A 64 -15.76 -2.12 40.44
N GLY A 65 -16.07 -3.30 41.00
CA GLY A 65 -17.25 -3.57 41.85
C GLY A 65 -17.46 -5.10 41.91
N ALA A 66 -16.74 -5.87 42.71
CA ALA A 66 -16.82 -6.04 44.17
C ALA A 66 -17.99 -6.94 44.63
N PHE A 67 -17.60 -8.07 45.23
CA PHE A 67 -18.33 -9.02 46.10
C PHE A 67 -19.32 -10.04 45.50
N GLY A 68 -18.86 -11.29 45.54
CA GLY A 68 -19.52 -12.36 46.31
C GLY A 68 -20.50 -13.25 45.57
N GLY A 69 -20.34 -14.57 45.74
CA GLY A 69 -21.46 -15.50 45.56
C GLY A 69 -21.10 -16.77 44.81
N ALA A 70 -21.19 -17.89 45.52
CA ALA A 70 -20.95 -19.23 45.04
C ALA A 70 -22.09 -19.80 44.18
N ASN A 71 -21.80 -20.96 43.61
CA ASN A 71 -22.72 -22.08 43.34
C ASN A 71 -23.52 -22.16 42.02
N ASN A 72 -23.28 -23.30 41.37
CA ASN A 72 -24.22 -24.29 40.84
C ASN A 72 -25.15 -23.99 39.64
N ALA A 73 -24.92 -24.82 38.62
CA ALA A 73 -25.86 -25.80 38.06
C ALA A 73 -27.22 -25.32 37.53
N SER A 74 -27.36 -25.49 36.21
CA SER A 74 -28.49 -26.06 35.46
C SER A 74 -29.80 -26.31 36.22
N GLY A 75 -30.89 -25.72 35.73
CA GLY A 75 -32.24 -26.14 36.10
C GLY A 75 -33.35 -25.21 35.61
N GLU A 76 -33.96 -25.59 34.49
CA GLU A 76 -35.39 -25.56 34.15
C GLU A 76 -36.36 -24.50 34.75
N SER A 77 -37.15 -23.95 33.82
CA SER A 77 -38.62 -23.77 33.87
C SER A 77 -39.26 -22.45 34.33
N GLN A 78 -40.18 -22.03 33.44
CA GLN A 78 -41.54 -21.53 33.68
C GLN A 78 -41.85 -20.02 33.72
N GLN A 79 -42.87 -19.70 32.89
CA GLN A 79 -43.91 -18.67 33.00
C GLN A 79 -43.75 -17.33 32.24
N GLN A 80 -44.29 -17.38 31.00
CA GLN A 80 -45.20 -16.44 30.31
C GLN A 80 -46.02 -15.42 31.17
N PRO A 81 -46.74 -14.41 30.61
CA PRO A 81 -47.11 -14.19 29.18
C PRO A 81 -47.20 -12.72 28.65
N MET A 82 -47.61 -12.61 27.37
CA MET A 82 -48.27 -11.48 26.66
C MET A 82 -47.32 -10.35 26.18
N TRP A 83 -47.37 -9.79 24.95
CA TRP A 83 -48.40 -9.63 23.92
C TRP A 83 -47.77 -9.04 22.62
N ARG A 84 -48.52 -9.12 21.51
CA ARG A 84 -48.30 -8.51 20.17
C ARG A 84 -47.21 -9.15 19.29
N GLU A 85 -47.38 -9.34 17.99
CA GLU A 85 -48.45 -8.94 17.05
C GLU A 85 -48.46 -9.97 15.91
N THR A 86 -49.65 -10.36 15.47
CA THR A 86 -49.89 -11.34 14.41
C THR A 86 -49.49 -10.83 13.03
N LEU A 87 -48.60 -11.56 12.34
CA LEU A 87 -48.39 -11.49 10.90
C LEU A 87 -49.45 -12.34 10.16
N LYS A 88 -50.08 -11.77 9.13
CA LYS A 88 -50.89 -12.50 8.15
C LYS A 88 -50.67 -11.90 6.75
N PRO A 89 -50.35 -12.70 5.72
CA PRO A 89 -50.14 -12.21 4.35
C PRO A 89 -51.30 -12.56 3.40
N ALA A 90 -51.26 -11.90 2.22
CA ALA A 90 -51.84 -12.25 0.90
C ALA A 90 -53.02 -11.39 0.37
N ALA A 91 -52.80 -10.90 -0.87
CA ALA A 91 -53.66 -10.12 -1.78
C ALA A 91 -54.58 -11.05 -2.63
N PRO A 92 -55.23 -10.66 -3.75
CA PRO A 92 -55.48 -9.33 -4.38
C PRO A 92 -56.94 -9.11 -4.89
N ALA A 93 -57.32 -7.88 -5.26
CA ALA A 93 -58.50 -7.66 -6.13
C ALA A 93 -58.46 -6.32 -6.91
N ALA A 94 -58.54 -6.47 -8.25
CA ALA A 94 -59.14 -5.65 -9.32
C ALA A 94 -59.12 -4.09 -9.36
N ALA A 95 -58.88 -3.62 -10.59
CA ALA A 95 -58.69 -2.27 -11.14
C ALA A 95 -59.96 -1.39 -11.28
N PRO A 96 -59.98 -0.29 -12.08
CA PRO A 96 -59.06 0.86 -12.22
C PRO A 96 -59.79 2.20 -11.98
N VAL A 97 -59.09 3.26 -11.57
CA VAL A 97 -59.56 4.66 -11.79
C VAL A 97 -58.38 5.58 -12.10
N ALA A 98 -58.56 6.35 -13.17
CA ALA A 98 -57.64 7.36 -13.66
C ALA A 98 -57.64 8.60 -12.74
N ALA A 99 -56.46 9.11 -12.42
CA ALA A 99 -56.27 10.50 -12.01
C ALA A 99 -54.82 10.92 -12.29
N ALA A 100 -54.68 11.89 -13.19
CA ALA A 100 -53.42 12.56 -13.49
C ALA A 100 -53.01 13.47 -12.32
N VAL A 101 -51.77 13.35 -11.86
CA VAL A 101 -51.09 14.39 -11.05
C VAL A 101 -49.58 14.40 -11.33
N ALA A 102 -49.14 15.57 -11.79
CA ALA A 102 -47.86 16.24 -11.61
C ALA A 102 -46.55 15.42 -11.51
N ALA A 103 -45.67 15.67 -12.48
CA ALA A 103 -44.24 15.40 -12.39
C ALA A 103 -43.62 16.15 -11.20
N ALA A 104 -43.07 15.40 -10.25
CA ALA A 104 -42.12 15.88 -9.24
C ALA A 104 -40.72 15.37 -9.61
N PRO A 105 -39.65 16.16 -9.36
CA PRO A 105 -38.30 15.80 -9.76
C PRO A 105 -37.84 14.56 -9.00
N VAL A 106 -37.22 13.64 -9.73
CA VAL A 106 -36.48 12.52 -9.15
C VAL A 106 -35.38 13.05 -8.23
N ALA A 107 -35.61 12.93 -6.92
CA ALA A 107 -34.54 13.02 -5.94
C ALA A 107 -33.55 11.89 -6.25
N ALA A 108 -32.34 12.25 -6.67
CA ALA A 108 -31.25 11.32 -6.84
C ALA A 108 -31.03 10.60 -5.51
N THR A 109 -31.24 9.28 -5.53
CA THR A 109 -30.79 8.39 -4.46
C THR A 109 -29.28 8.57 -4.28
N PRO A 110 -28.77 8.81 -3.07
CA PRO A 110 -27.34 8.81 -2.84
C PRO A 110 -26.84 7.40 -3.09
N LYS A 111 -25.98 7.24 -4.10
CA LYS A 111 -25.25 6.00 -4.32
C LYS A 111 -24.28 5.84 -3.15
N VAL A 112 -24.55 4.83 -2.34
CA VAL A 112 -23.63 4.37 -1.29
C VAL A 112 -22.41 3.76 -1.98
N GLY A 113 -21.23 4.33 -1.75
CA GLY A 113 -19.93 3.71 -2.03
C GLY A 113 -19.13 4.29 -3.20
N ASP A 114 -18.99 5.61 -3.32
CA ASP A 114 -17.93 6.24 -4.12
C ASP A 114 -16.98 6.99 -3.17
N ASP A 115 -16.15 6.24 -2.45
CA ASP A 115 -15.02 6.76 -1.67
C ASP A 115 -13.81 7.06 -2.60
N ASN A 116 -14.08 7.34 -3.88
CA ASN A 116 -13.08 7.66 -4.88
C ASN A 116 -12.76 9.16 -4.79
N ASN A 117 -12.03 9.57 -3.74
CA ASN A 117 -11.47 10.93 -3.62
C ASN A 117 -10.34 11.19 -4.65
N TRP A 118 -10.10 10.23 -5.55
CA TRP A 118 -9.10 10.26 -6.59
C TRP A 118 -9.67 10.86 -7.88
N PHE A 119 -9.56 12.18 -8.02
CA PHE A 119 -9.99 12.88 -9.24
C PHE A 119 -9.09 14.10 -9.53
N VAL A 120 -9.22 14.70 -10.70
CA VAL A 120 -8.54 15.97 -11.01
C VAL A 120 -9.58 17.09 -10.88
N PRO A 121 -9.42 18.05 -9.95
CA PRO A 121 -10.32 19.18 -9.84
C PRO A 121 -10.37 19.99 -11.14
N GLY A 122 -11.57 20.39 -11.59
CA GLY A 122 -11.76 21.04 -12.89
C GLY A 122 -11.08 22.42 -13.02
N ASP A 123 -10.77 23.05 -11.89
CA ASP A 123 -10.05 24.31 -11.77
C ASP A 123 -8.54 24.15 -11.55
N PHE A 124 -8.05 22.91 -11.46
CA PHE A 124 -6.61 22.65 -11.30
C PHE A 124 -5.86 22.88 -12.61
N ASP A 125 -4.83 23.73 -12.58
CA ASP A 125 -3.93 24.00 -13.71
C ASP A 125 -2.99 22.81 -13.98
N THR A 126 -3.58 21.75 -14.51
CA THR A 126 -2.92 20.48 -14.85
C THR A 126 -1.75 20.68 -15.83
N PRO A 127 -1.86 21.48 -16.91
CA PRO A 127 -0.75 21.67 -17.84
C PRO A 127 0.50 22.28 -17.18
N ASN A 128 0.32 23.31 -16.35
CA ASN A 128 1.43 23.93 -15.65
C ASN A 128 2.01 23.02 -14.56
N PHE A 129 1.15 22.31 -13.82
CA PHE A 129 1.58 21.32 -12.84
C PHE A 129 2.43 20.21 -13.49
N LEU A 130 1.98 19.63 -14.60
CA LEU A 130 2.72 18.57 -15.30
C LEU A 130 4.05 19.08 -15.85
N LYS A 131 4.13 20.34 -16.29
CA LYS A 131 5.39 20.97 -16.67
C LYS A 131 6.35 21.03 -15.48
N GLN A 132 5.88 21.50 -14.33
CA GLN A 132 6.68 21.57 -13.10
C GLN A 132 7.11 20.17 -12.62
N ALA A 133 6.22 19.18 -12.72
CA ALA A 133 6.51 17.79 -12.36
C ALA A 133 7.62 17.19 -13.25
N LYS A 134 7.61 17.47 -14.56
CA LYS A 134 8.71 17.09 -15.47
C LYS A 134 10.02 17.78 -15.12
N ASP A 135 10.00 19.08 -14.81
CA ASP A 135 11.21 19.80 -14.39
C ASP A 135 11.77 19.26 -13.05
N GLN A 136 10.88 18.84 -12.14
CA GLN A 136 11.25 18.22 -10.87
C GLN A 136 11.85 16.82 -11.10
N PHE A 137 11.28 16.03 -12.02
CA PHE A 137 11.83 14.73 -12.40
C PHE A 137 13.30 14.83 -12.81
N VAL A 138 13.61 15.72 -13.77
CA VAL A 138 14.99 15.90 -14.27
C VAL A 138 15.93 16.35 -13.15
N ARG A 139 15.46 17.25 -12.26
CA ARG A 139 16.25 17.72 -11.12
C ARG A 139 16.54 16.60 -10.13
N ILE A 140 15.55 15.79 -9.77
CA ILE A 140 15.72 14.68 -8.83
C ILE A 140 16.71 13.66 -9.39
N GLN A 141 16.62 13.32 -10.69
CA GLN A 141 17.60 12.44 -11.35
C GLN A 141 19.03 12.99 -11.21
N ALA A 142 19.24 14.28 -11.52
CA ALA A 142 20.56 14.90 -11.40
C ALA A 142 21.10 14.93 -9.95
N VAL A 143 20.22 15.17 -8.97
CA VAL A 143 20.61 15.16 -7.56
C VAL A 143 20.90 13.74 -7.08
N TRP A 144 20.09 12.76 -7.49
CA TRP A 144 20.31 11.34 -7.23
C TRP A 144 21.66 10.86 -7.77
N ASP A 145 21.99 11.24 -9.00
CA ASP A 145 23.26 10.93 -9.66
C ASP A 145 24.46 11.52 -8.92
N SER A 146 24.29 12.69 -8.29
CA SER A 146 25.35 13.31 -7.47
C SER A 146 25.64 12.57 -6.16
N GLY A 147 24.73 11.71 -5.70
CA GLY A 147 24.87 10.99 -4.44
C GLY A 147 24.72 11.84 -3.17
N SER A 148 24.26 13.09 -3.31
CA SER A 148 24.11 14.01 -2.18
C SER A 148 22.76 13.84 -1.49
N THR A 149 22.73 13.11 -0.37
CA THR A 149 21.52 12.97 0.46
C THR A 149 21.02 14.31 1.00
N ASP A 150 21.92 15.26 1.27
CA ASP A 150 21.53 16.58 1.77
C ASP A 150 20.75 17.37 0.73
N ARG A 151 21.14 17.32 -0.54
CA ARG A 151 20.38 17.97 -1.63
C ARG A 151 19.06 17.25 -1.93
N LEU A 152 18.99 15.94 -1.69
CA LEU A 152 17.74 15.17 -1.86
C LEU A 152 16.63 15.65 -0.90
N ARG A 153 16.99 16.19 0.27
CA ARG A 153 16.02 16.76 1.25
C ARG A 153 15.18 17.91 0.73
N ASP A 154 15.66 18.63 -0.27
CA ASP A 154 14.91 19.74 -0.85
C ASP A 154 13.77 19.28 -1.78
N TYR A 155 13.78 18.00 -2.18
CA TYR A 155 12.88 17.46 -3.20
C TYR A 155 12.06 16.25 -2.76
N LEU A 156 12.44 15.60 -1.67
CA LEU A 156 11.86 14.35 -1.19
C LEU A 156 11.33 14.53 0.24
N THR A 157 10.32 13.75 0.61
CA THR A 157 9.89 13.68 2.00
C THR A 157 10.94 12.98 2.87
N ASP A 158 10.97 13.30 4.17
CA ASP A 158 11.91 12.69 5.11
C ASP A 158 11.77 11.15 5.18
N ASP A 159 10.54 10.66 5.03
CA ASP A 159 10.24 9.23 5.00
C ASP A 159 10.90 8.55 3.78
N LEU A 160 10.73 9.13 2.59
CA LEU A 160 11.30 8.57 1.36
C LEU A 160 12.84 8.65 1.36
N ILE A 161 13.41 9.69 1.96
CA ILE A 161 14.88 9.79 2.11
C ILE A 161 15.40 8.68 3.01
N THR A 162 14.68 8.38 4.09
CA THR A 162 15.04 7.29 5.00
C THR A 162 15.03 5.95 4.28
N GLU A 163 14.06 5.73 3.40
CA GLU A 163 13.96 4.52 2.58
C GLU A 163 15.09 4.39 1.54
N LEU A 164 15.45 5.49 0.87
CA LEU A 164 16.44 5.46 -0.22
C LEU A 164 17.90 5.55 0.24
N LYS A 165 18.15 5.99 1.48
CA LYS A 165 19.50 6.17 2.03
C LYS A 165 20.37 4.89 1.98
N PRO A 166 19.87 3.68 2.30
CA PRO A 166 20.65 2.45 2.17
C PRO A 166 21.11 2.20 0.73
N GLN A 167 20.23 2.38 -0.26
CA GLN A 167 20.56 2.20 -1.68
C GLN A 167 21.66 3.17 -2.13
N LEU A 168 21.59 4.42 -1.69
CA LEU A 168 22.61 5.42 -1.98
C LEU A 168 23.96 5.09 -1.32
N THR A 169 23.92 4.49 -0.12
CA THR A 169 25.11 4.05 0.61
C THR A 169 25.75 2.84 -0.04
N GLU A 170 24.96 1.86 -0.47
CA GLU A 170 25.41 0.66 -1.19
C GLU A 170 26.03 1.00 -2.54
N ARG A 171 25.45 1.95 -3.27
CA ARG A 171 26.01 2.48 -4.52
C ARG A 171 27.37 3.15 -4.31
N GLY A 172 27.56 3.79 -3.15
CA GLY A 172 28.77 4.53 -2.84
C GLY A 172 29.05 5.67 -3.82
N ALA A 173 30.34 5.96 -4.04
CA ALA A 173 30.80 7.04 -4.92
C ALA A 173 30.92 6.63 -6.40
N ALA A 174 30.25 5.54 -6.81
CA ALA A 174 30.25 5.13 -8.21
C ALA A 174 29.66 6.25 -9.08
N PRO A 175 30.30 6.58 -10.23
CA PRO A 175 29.78 7.59 -11.14
C PRO A 175 28.42 7.11 -11.68
N ASN A 176 27.41 7.96 -11.59
CA ASN A 176 26.11 7.76 -12.19
C ASN A 176 25.75 8.97 -13.02
N LYS A 177 25.18 8.78 -14.22
CA LYS A 177 24.74 9.89 -15.06
C LYS A 177 23.56 9.48 -15.93
N THR A 178 22.39 9.76 -15.41
CA THR A 178 21.11 9.56 -16.06
C THR A 178 20.84 10.71 -17.04
N GLU A 179 20.62 10.36 -18.30
CA GLU A 179 20.19 11.28 -19.35
C GLU A 179 18.74 11.00 -19.73
N VAL A 180 17.90 12.02 -19.65
CA VAL A 180 16.49 11.94 -20.03
C VAL A 180 16.37 12.19 -21.53
N VAL A 181 16.09 11.12 -22.29
CA VAL A 181 15.97 11.18 -23.75
C VAL A 181 14.55 11.59 -24.16
N LEU A 182 13.55 11.01 -23.50
CA LEU A 182 12.13 11.34 -23.69
C LEU A 182 11.42 11.28 -22.34
N LEU A 183 10.54 12.25 -22.07
CA LEU A 183 9.75 12.31 -20.85
C LEU A 183 8.31 12.74 -21.12
N ASN A 184 7.40 11.80 -20.92
CA ASN A 184 5.95 12.02 -20.86
C ASN A 184 5.51 12.07 -19.40
N ALA A 185 4.42 12.79 -19.15
CA ALA A 185 3.83 12.89 -17.82
C ALA A 185 2.31 12.97 -17.97
N GLU A 186 1.60 12.20 -17.16
CA GLU A 186 0.14 12.17 -17.10
C GLU A 186 -0.29 12.25 -15.64
N LEU A 187 -1.22 13.15 -15.33
CA LEU A 187 -1.78 13.26 -14.00
C LEU A 187 -2.83 12.18 -13.82
N LEU A 188 -2.59 11.25 -12.89
CA LEU A 188 -3.54 10.18 -12.58
C LEU A 188 -4.66 10.66 -11.66
N GLY A 189 -4.37 11.63 -10.80
CA GLY A 189 -5.35 12.24 -9.89
C GLY A 189 -4.69 13.00 -8.76
N ILE A 190 -5.52 13.74 -8.03
CA ILE A 190 -5.14 14.50 -6.85
C ILE A 190 -6.16 14.20 -5.76
N GLU A 191 -5.68 13.97 -4.55
CA GLU A 191 -6.52 13.86 -3.38
C GLU A 191 -6.08 14.87 -2.31
N THR A 192 -7.06 15.29 -1.51
CA THR A 192 -6.77 16.07 -0.29
C THR A 192 -6.57 15.09 0.87
N VAL A 193 -5.45 15.23 1.57
CA VAL A 193 -5.10 14.45 2.76
C VAL A 193 -5.07 15.37 3.99
N SER A 194 -4.94 14.80 5.19
CA SER A 194 -4.98 15.56 6.46
C SER A 194 -4.01 16.75 6.50
N ASP A 195 -2.83 16.57 5.89
CA ASP A 195 -1.71 17.50 6.03
C ASP A 195 -1.37 18.25 4.73
N GLY A 196 -2.23 18.15 3.70
CA GLY A 196 -2.02 18.82 2.41
C GLY A 196 -2.70 18.12 1.24
N HIS A 197 -1.98 18.04 0.12
CA HIS A 197 -2.44 17.37 -1.10
C HIS A 197 -1.49 16.29 -1.55
N LEU A 198 -2.03 15.19 -2.08
CA LEU A 198 -1.27 14.14 -2.73
C LEU A 198 -1.68 14.09 -4.19
N ALA A 199 -0.71 14.13 -5.10
CA ALA A 199 -0.92 13.99 -6.54
C ALA A 199 -0.10 12.82 -7.06
N SER A 200 -0.70 11.92 -7.86
CA SER A 200 0.09 10.90 -8.57
C SER A 200 0.27 11.25 -10.03
N VAL A 201 1.51 11.22 -10.48
CA VAL A 201 1.88 11.47 -11.87
C VAL A 201 2.54 10.22 -12.44
N ARG A 202 2.01 9.74 -13.56
CA ARG A 202 2.64 8.68 -14.35
C ARG A 202 3.65 9.30 -15.30
N PHE A 203 4.92 8.94 -15.13
CA PHE A 203 6.00 9.27 -16.03
C PHE A 203 6.30 8.07 -16.93
N SER A 204 6.58 8.35 -18.20
CA SER A 204 7.03 7.33 -19.14
C SER A 204 7.94 7.92 -20.20
N GLY A 205 8.82 7.11 -20.78
CA GLY A 205 9.70 7.58 -21.84
C GLY A 205 10.96 6.76 -21.97
N MET A 206 12.07 7.44 -22.25
CA MET A 206 13.36 6.82 -22.52
C MET A 206 14.45 7.48 -21.66
N LEU A 207 15.22 6.66 -20.94
CA LEU A 207 16.37 7.08 -20.14
C LEU A 207 17.65 6.42 -20.65
N ARG A 208 18.80 6.97 -20.25
CA ARG A 208 20.12 6.39 -20.48
C ARG A 208 20.95 6.56 -19.22
N GLU A 209 21.54 5.49 -18.69
CA GLU A 209 22.27 5.51 -17.41
C GLU A 209 23.74 5.96 -17.52
N ALA A 210 24.27 6.06 -18.74
CA ALA A 210 25.61 6.59 -18.99
C ALA A 210 25.72 7.24 -20.38
N PRO A 211 26.60 8.25 -20.56
CA PRO A 211 26.83 8.86 -21.87
C PRO A 211 27.15 7.81 -22.95
N GLY A 212 26.37 7.80 -24.02
CA GLY A 212 26.57 6.86 -25.13
C GLY A 212 26.05 5.44 -24.90
N ALA A 213 25.57 5.07 -23.71
CA ALA A 213 24.91 3.79 -23.46
C ALA A 213 23.57 3.67 -24.20
N GLU A 214 23.03 2.47 -24.37
CA GLU A 214 21.71 2.33 -25.01
C GLU A 214 20.60 2.98 -24.17
N ALA A 215 19.65 3.63 -24.83
CA ALA A 215 18.49 4.18 -24.14
C ALA A 215 17.47 3.07 -23.90
N PHE A 216 16.95 2.98 -22.68
CA PHE A 216 15.92 2.01 -22.31
C PHE A 216 14.60 2.71 -22.01
N ARG A 217 13.50 1.98 -22.23
CA ARG A 217 12.15 2.45 -21.90
C ARG A 217 11.90 2.30 -20.40
N PHE A 218 11.24 3.30 -19.83
CA PHE A 218 10.77 3.25 -18.45
C PHE A 218 9.33 3.73 -18.33
N GLU A 219 8.68 3.29 -17.26
CA GLU A 219 7.39 3.79 -16.80
C GLU A 219 7.36 3.74 -15.27
N GLU A 220 6.93 4.83 -14.63
CA GLU A 220 6.86 4.91 -13.18
C GLU A 220 5.78 5.89 -12.73
N VAL A 221 5.24 5.65 -11.55
CA VAL A 221 4.27 6.53 -10.89
C VAL A 221 4.94 7.20 -9.71
N TRP A 222 4.85 8.51 -9.68
CA TRP A 222 5.38 9.36 -8.62
C TRP A 222 4.23 9.92 -7.82
N ASN A 223 4.30 9.75 -6.50
CA ASN A 223 3.37 10.38 -5.57
C ASN A 223 4.03 11.64 -5.02
N LEU A 224 3.47 12.79 -5.38
CA LEU A 224 3.93 14.11 -4.98
C LEU A 224 3.05 14.60 -3.83
N PHE A 225 3.65 14.89 -2.69
CA PHE A 225 2.98 15.49 -1.55
C PHE A 225 3.27 16.99 -1.50
N LYS A 226 2.22 17.79 -1.34
CA LYS A 226 2.34 19.23 -1.08
C LYS A 226 1.77 19.52 0.31
N PRO A 227 2.61 19.90 1.29
CA PRO A 227 2.11 20.34 2.58
C PRO A 227 1.32 21.64 2.45
N ALA A 228 0.50 21.96 3.46
CA ALA A 228 -0.26 23.22 3.50
C ALA A 228 0.60 24.47 3.23
N ASN A 229 1.84 24.46 3.76
CA ASN A 229 2.84 25.50 3.52
C ASN A 229 4.09 24.85 2.91
N GLY A 230 4.27 24.96 1.60
CA GLY A 230 5.46 24.46 0.91
C GLY A 230 5.24 24.12 -0.57
N GLY A 231 6.30 23.60 -1.20
CA GLY A 231 6.29 23.09 -2.57
C GLY A 231 5.94 21.60 -2.64
N TRP A 232 5.84 21.06 -3.86
CA TRP A 232 5.66 19.64 -4.08
C TRP A 232 6.94 18.86 -3.78
N LEU A 233 6.82 17.85 -2.94
CA LEU A 233 7.89 16.92 -2.55
C LEU A 233 7.54 15.52 -3.06
N LEU A 234 8.54 14.77 -3.51
CA LEU A 234 8.35 13.38 -3.87
C LEU A 234 8.23 12.54 -2.60
N ALA A 235 7.09 11.87 -2.46
CA ALA A 235 6.73 11.06 -1.28
C ALA A 235 6.82 9.56 -1.55
N GLY A 236 6.76 9.13 -2.81
CA GLY A 236 6.91 7.73 -3.18
C GLY A 236 7.10 7.54 -4.68
N ILE A 237 7.77 6.46 -5.05
CA ILE A 237 8.01 6.05 -6.44
C ILE A 237 7.56 4.61 -6.60
N GLN A 238 6.80 4.31 -7.65
CA GLN A 238 6.50 2.95 -8.07
C GLN A 238 6.96 2.74 -9.51
N GLN A 239 7.91 1.83 -9.72
CA GLN A 239 8.29 1.42 -11.07
C GLN A 239 7.22 0.47 -11.63
N ILE A 240 6.80 0.73 -12.87
CA ILE A 240 5.90 -0.16 -13.60
C ILE A 240 6.78 -0.97 -14.57
N PRO A 241 6.83 -2.30 -14.43
CA PRO A 241 7.58 -3.13 -15.36
C PRO A 241 7.04 -2.90 -16.77
N VAL A 242 7.95 -2.67 -17.72
CA VAL A 242 7.60 -2.29 -19.10
C VAL A 242 6.82 -3.38 -19.86
N GLU A 243 6.82 -4.60 -19.36
CA GLU A 243 5.99 -5.72 -19.84
C GLU A 243 4.50 -5.56 -19.49
N PHE A 244 4.17 -4.73 -18.50
CA PHE A 244 2.78 -4.40 -18.11
C PHE A 244 2.39 -2.96 -18.50
N ALA A 245 3.31 -2.20 -19.09
CA ALA A 245 3.07 -0.84 -19.58
C ALA A 245 2.14 -0.86 -20.81
N SER A 246 0.93 -0.31 -20.66
CA SER A 246 -0.08 -0.17 -21.73
C SER A 246 -0.11 1.23 -22.30
#